data_AF-A0A927YQD0-F1
#
_entry.id   AF-A0A927YQD0-F1
#
_cell.length_a   1.000
_cell.length_b   1.000
_cell.length_c   1.000
_cell.angle_alpha   90.00
_cell.angle_beta   90.00
_cell.angle_gamma   90.00
#
_symmetry.space_group_name_H-M   'P 1'
#
loop_
_entity.id
_entity.type
_entity.pdbx_description
1 polymer ?
#
loop_
_entity_poly.entity_id
_entity_poly.type
_entity_poly.pdbx_seq_one_letter_code
_entity_poly.pdbx_strand_id
1 'polypeptide(L)'
;MPWFLHERRIIRNGEIVDNGHWLIDTDKEPVLGEEYKVYNAAGGYHYWTCGKEYSDEKNDVVFAKGWDELDNSALLTPTSRIGWLAPDGTFYGCQYWQHQLIADRVIHKTEIEMEEEGWVKMYKSQLFPFDPPEYYICRNSEHINYLTDEQVKVLSEKGYEVRPWDMEKNWNDDY
;
A
#
# COMPACT_ATOMS: atom_id res chain seq x y z
N MET A 1 2.13 -13.17 23.56
CA MET A 1 1.58 -13.18 22.18
C MET A 1 1.71 -11.78 21.64
N PRO A 2 2.15 -11.60 20.38
CA PRO A 2 2.32 -10.28 19.79
C PRO A 2 0.99 -9.52 19.79
N TRP A 3 1.08 -8.20 19.75
CA TRP A 3 -0.07 -7.32 19.55
C TRP A 3 0.01 -6.67 18.19
N PHE A 4 -1.14 -6.45 17.59
CA PHE A 4 -1.29 -5.72 16.35
C PHE A 4 -2.17 -4.51 16.60
N LEU A 5 -1.95 -3.44 15.84
CA LEU A 5 -2.84 -2.30 15.83
C LEU A 5 -3.19 -1.90 14.40
N HIS A 6 -4.40 -1.39 14.25
CA HIS A 6 -4.83 -0.63 13.10
C HIS A 6 -5.10 0.79 13.57
N GLU A 7 -4.41 1.76 12.98
CA GLU A 7 -4.60 3.18 13.29
C GLU A 7 -5.37 3.85 12.16
N ARG A 8 -6.58 4.29 12.44
CA ARG A 8 -7.39 5.09 11.51
C ARG A 8 -7.26 6.55 11.88
N ARG A 9 -6.86 7.40 10.94
CA ARG A 9 -6.84 8.85 11.10
C ARG A 9 -8.12 9.43 10.53
N ILE A 10 -8.90 10.11 11.36
CA ILE A 10 -10.05 10.91 10.92
C ILE A 10 -9.55 12.33 10.64
N ILE A 11 -9.53 12.72 9.37
CA ILE A 11 -9.16 14.08 8.96
C ILE A 11 -10.37 15.03 9.06
N ARG A 12 -10.13 16.36 9.11
CA ARG A 12 -11.11 17.40 9.48
C ARG A 12 -12.43 17.44 8.69
N ASN A 13 -12.51 16.81 7.52
CA ASN A 13 -13.73 16.69 6.71
C ASN A 13 -14.55 15.40 7.01
N GLY A 14 -14.15 14.61 7.99
CA GLY A 14 -14.78 13.33 8.33
C GLY A 14 -14.33 12.16 7.47
N GLU A 15 -13.41 12.36 6.52
CA GLU A 15 -12.78 11.26 5.81
C GLU A 15 -11.90 10.45 6.77
N ILE A 16 -12.03 9.14 6.68
CA ILE A 16 -11.18 8.19 7.39
C ILE A 16 -10.04 7.84 6.44
N VAL A 17 -8.83 8.20 6.84
CA VAL A 17 -7.59 7.79 6.20
C VAL A 17 -6.98 6.71 7.08
N ASP A 18 -6.89 5.49 6.56
CA ASP A 18 -6.17 4.43 7.25
C ASP A 18 -4.68 4.80 7.34
N ASN A 19 -4.11 4.81 8.55
CA ASN A 19 -2.69 5.04 8.82
C ASN A 19 -1.89 3.73 8.92
N GLY A 20 -2.54 2.61 8.63
CA GLY A 20 -1.99 1.30 8.41
C GLY A 20 -2.20 0.30 9.53
N HIS A 21 -1.85 -0.93 9.21
CA HIS A 21 -1.74 -2.03 10.15
C HIS A 21 -0.30 -2.23 10.59
N TRP A 22 -0.11 -2.49 11.88
CA TRP A 22 1.20 -2.58 12.49
C TRP A 22 1.29 -3.71 13.51
N LEU A 23 2.42 -4.42 13.51
CA LEU A 23 2.86 -5.32 14.58
C LEU A 23 3.58 -4.50 15.64
N ILE A 24 3.16 -4.61 16.89
CA ILE A 24 3.79 -3.95 18.02
C ILE A 24 4.88 -4.85 18.58
N ASP A 25 6.09 -4.31 18.76
CA ASP A 25 7.27 -5.00 19.32
C ASP A 25 7.13 -5.22 20.85
N THR A 26 6.11 -5.96 21.25
CA THR A 26 5.80 -6.23 22.66
C THR A 26 4.97 -7.52 22.80
N ASP A 27 5.18 -8.23 23.91
CA ASP A 27 4.36 -9.35 24.35
C ASP A 27 3.28 -8.93 25.37
N LYS A 28 3.33 -7.68 25.84
CA LYS A 28 2.40 -7.09 26.82
C LYS A 28 1.35 -6.24 26.13
N GLU A 29 0.20 -6.11 26.78
CA GLU A 29 -0.86 -5.19 26.35
C GLU A 29 -0.34 -3.75 26.25
N PRO A 30 -0.57 -3.05 25.13
CA PRO A 30 -0.18 -1.65 24.99
C PRO A 30 -0.83 -0.76 26.04
N VAL A 31 -0.02 0.07 26.69
CA VAL A 31 -0.40 0.97 27.78
C VAL A 31 -0.44 2.41 27.25
N LEU A 32 -1.50 3.13 27.58
CA LEU A 32 -1.67 4.53 27.19
C LEU A 32 -0.47 5.39 27.63
N GLY A 33 0.05 6.18 26.69
CA GLY A 33 1.20 7.07 26.90
C GLY A 33 2.57 6.42 26.74
N GLU A 34 2.67 5.09 26.61
CA GLU A 34 3.93 4.42 26.31
C GLU A 34 4.26 4.46 24.81
N GLU A 35 5.56 4.44 24.50
CA GLU A 35 6.07 4.38 23.14
C GLU A 35 6.48 2.94 22.80
N TYR A 36 6.06 2.47 21.64
CA TYR A 36 6.36 1.16 21.11
C TYR A 36 7.01 1.29 19.75
N LYS A 37 7.96 0.41 19.47
CA LYS A 37 8.40 0.17 18.11
C LYS A 37 7.34 -0.67 17.41
N VAL A 38 6.92 -0.24 16.22
CA VAL A 38 5.91 -0.94 15.44
C VAL A 38 6.43 -1.22 14.04
N TYR A 39 6.05 -2.37 13.48
CA TYR A 39 6.47 -2.83 12.16
C TYR A 39 5.27 -2.98 11.24
N ASN A 40 5.37 -2.51 10.01
CA ASN A 40 4.41 -2.89 8.97
C ASN A 40 4.72 -4.33 8.49
N ALA A 41 3.83 -4.92 7.69
CA ALA A 41 4.06 -6.27 7.17
C ALA A 41 5.24 -6.39 6.19
N ALA A 42 5.71 -5.27 5.62
CA ALA A 42 6.90 -5.21 4.78
C ALA A 42 8.21 -5.09 5.60
N GLY A 43 8.15 -5.12 6.94
CA GLY A 43 9.31 -5.04 7.83
C GLY A 43 9.84 -3.62 8.09
N GLY A 44 9.27 -2.59 7.46
CA GLY A 44 9.53 -1.19 7.80
C GLY A 44 8.99 -0.87 9.19
N TYR A 45 9.66 0.03 9.93
CA TYR A 45 9.30 0.34 11.31
C TYR A 45 9.26 1.84 11.62
N HIS A 46 8.49 2.21 12.63
CA HIS A 46 8.57 3.52 13.29
C HIS A 46 8.27 3.39 14.79
N TYR A 47 8.38 4.50 15.53
CA TYR A 47 7.95 4.57 16.93
C TYR A 47 6.55 5.18 17.01
N TRP A 48 5.65 4.51 17.73
CA TRP A 48 4.26 4.87 17.93
C TRP A 48 3.98 5.05 19.42
N THR A 49 3.31 6.14 19.80
CA THR A 49 2.92 6.39 21.19
C THR A 49 1.45 6.06 21.37
N CYS A 50 1.14 5.14 22.30
CA CYS A 50 -0.22 4.69 22.55
C CYS A 50 -1.12 5.84 23.02
N GLY A 51 -2.23 6.05 22.30
CA GLY A 51 -3.23 7.08 22.58
C GLY A 51 -2.73 8.52 22.54
N LYS A 52 -1.61 8.77 21.85
CA LYS A 52 -1.20 10.13 21.51
C LYS A 52 -2.15 10.71 20.48
N GLU A 53 -2.90 11.73 20.89
CA GLU A 53 -3.69 12.55 19.97
C GLU A 53 -2.75 13.47 19.19
N TYR A 54 -2.79 13.39 17.86
CA TYR A 54 -2.18 14.39 16.99
C TYR A 54 -3.26 15.46 16.72
N SER A 55 -2.92 16.74 16.93
CA SER A 55 -3.82 17.91 16.92
C SER A 55 -5.01 17.84 15.95
N ASP A 56 -6.20 18.27 16.40
CA ASP A 56 -7.46 18.39 15.65
C ASP A 56 -7.95 17.14 14.87
N GLU A 57 -7.23 16.03 14.94
CA GLU A 57 -7.50 14.76 14.26
C GLU A 57 -7.80 13.70 15.31
N LYS A 58 -8.87 12.92 15.10
CA LYS A 58 -9.18 11.78 15.97
C LYS A 58 -8.50 10.55 15.39
N ASN A 59 -7.63 9.92 16.18
CA ASN A 59 -7.11 8.60 15.88
C ASN A 59 -8.04 7.55 16.50
N ASP A 60 -8.50 6.61 15.67
CA ASP A 60 -9.26 5.44 16.10
C ASP A 60 -8.33 4.23 15.98
N VAL A 61 -7.88 3.73 17.13
CA VAL A 61 -6.91 2.63 17.23
C VAL A 61 -7.64 1.35 17.64
N VAL A 62 -7.51 0.31 16.82
CA VAL A 62 -8.03 -1.03 17.10
C VAL A 62 -6.87 -1.96 17.40
N PHE A 63 -6.89 -2.63 18.55
CA PHE A 63 -5.90 -3.65 18.89
C PHE A 63 -6.40 -5.05 18.54
N ALA A 64 -5.47 -5.92 18.17
CA ALA A 64 -5.73 -7.31 17.83
C ALA A 64 -4.61 -8.25 18.29
N LYS A 65 -4.91 -9.54 18.32
CA LYS A 65 -3.98 -10.65 18.62
C LYS A 65 -3.48 -11.38 17.38
N GLY A 66 -4.08 -11.10 16.24
CA GLY A 66 -3.66 -11.55 14.92
C GLY A 66 -3.89 -10.47 13.89
N TRP A 67 -3.20 -10.57 12.76
CA TRP A 67 -3.44 -9.67 11.62
C TRP A 67 -4.81 -9.91 10.97
N ASP A 68 -5.32 -11.14 11.03
CA ASP A 68 -6.62 -11.57 10.51
C ASP A 68 -7.80 -11.02 11.31
N GLU A 69 -7.56 -10.55 12.53
CA GLU A 69 -8.54 -9.86 13.37
C GLU A 69 -8.67 -8.36 13.02
N LEU A 70 -7.76 -7.81 12.20
CA LEU A 70 -7.84 -6.43 11.73
C LEU A 70 -8.79 -6.29 10.55
N ASP A 71 -9.46 -5.15 10.45
CA ASP A 71 -10.29 -4.80 9.30
C ASP A 71 -9.41 -4.47 8.08
N ASN A 72 -9.24 -5.46 7.19
CA ASN A 72 -8.47 -5.33 5.94
C ASN A 72 -9.13 -4.42 4.91
N SER A 73 -10.42 -4.11 5.03
CA SER A 73 -11.07 -3.18 4.10
C SER A 73 -10.53 -1.76 4.24
N ALA A 74 -9.97 -1.41 5.40
CA ALA A 74 -9.38 -0.11 5.65
C ALA A 74 -8.07 0.12 4.86
N LEU A 75 -7.35 -0.94 4.48
CA LEU A 75 -6.17 -0.85 3.62
C LEU A 75 -6.51 -0.27 2.24
N LEU A 76 -7.78 -0.36 1.84
CA LEU A 76 -8.28 0.19 0.60
C LEU A 76 -8.56 1.68 0.75
N THR A 77 -7.86 2.47 -0.04
CA THR A 77 -8.07 3.90 -0.18
C THR A 77 -8.52 4.19 -1.62
N PRO A 78 -9.83 4.10 -1.95
CA PRO A 78 -10.31 4.22 -3.34
C PRO A 78 -9.99 5.55 -4.02
N THR A 79 -9.81 6.61 -3.23
CA THR A 79 -9.41 7.94 -3.71
C THR A 79 -7.90 8.11 -3.81
N SER A 80 -7.12 7.10 -3.40
CA SER A 80 -5.67 7.13 -3.51
C SER A 80 -5.26 7.25 -4.96
N ARG A 81 -4.11 7.90 -5.12
CA ARG A 81 -3.42 8.06 -6.40
C ARG A 81 -2.47 6.89 -6.68
N ILE A 82 -2.32 6.00 -5.72
CA ILE A 82 -1.36 4.90 -5.71
C ILE A 82 -2.13 3.62 -5.37
N GLY A 83 -1.81 2.50 -6.02
CA GLY A 83 -2.43 1.21 -5.71
C GLY A 83 -2.32 0.20 -6.82
N TRP A 84 -3.19 -0.81 -6.78
CA TRP A 84 -3.23 -1.90 -7.75
C TRP A 84 -4.41 -1.75 -8.71
N LEU A 85 -4.15 -1.89 -10.01
CA LEU A 85 -5.18 -2.07 -11.03
C LEU A 85 -5.32 -3.57 -11.32
N ALA A 86 -6.50 -4.12 -11.09
CA ALA A 86 -6.83 -5.50 -11.39
C ALA A 86 -7.10 -5.71 -12.90
N PRO A 87 -6.99 -6.94 -13.42
CA PRO A 87 -7.28 -7.25 -14.82
C PRO A 87 -8.71 -6.89 -15.27
N ASP A 88 -9.68 -6.96 -14.37
CA ASP A 88 -11.06 -6.56 -14.64
C ASP A 88 -11.24 -5.03 -14.72
N GLY A 89 -10.23 -4.25 -14.33
CA GLY A 89 -10.22 -2.79 -14.30
C GLY A 89 -10.56 -2.20 -12.93
N THR A 90 -10.79 -3.02 -11.92
CA THR A 90 -11.03 -2.57 -10.54
C THR A 90 -9.74 -1.99 -9.96
N PHE A 91 -9.83 -0.79 -9.36
CA PHE A 91 -8.69 -0.14 -8.72
C PHE A 91 -8.74 -0.30 -7.20
N TYR A 92 -7.67 -0.88 -6.65
CA TYR A 92 -7.43 -1.10 -5.23
C TYR A 92 -6.38 -0.12 -4.76
N GLY A 93 -6.82 1.10 -4.45
CA GLY A 93 -5.94 2.16 -3.97
C GLY A 93 -5.36 1.82 -2.59
N CYS A 94 -4.12 2.21 -2.34
CA CYS A 94 -3.41 2.01 -1.07
C CYS A 94 -2.60 3.24 -0.69
N GLN A 95 -2.05 3.25 0.53
CA GLN A 95 -0.93 4.14 0.83
C GLN A 95 0.36 3.63 0.17
N TYR A 96 1.30 4.53 -0.14
CA TYR A 96 2.51 4.24 -0.92
C TYR A 96 3.26 2.96 -0.49
N TRP A 97 3.37 2.71 0.82
CA TRP A 97 4.09 1.58 1.42
C TRP A 97 3.27 0.29 1.60
N GLN A 98 2.01 0.26 1.16
CA GLN A 98 1.05 -0.80 1.49
C GLN A 98 0.69 -1.72 0.30
N HIS A 99 1.38 -1.65 -0.83
CA HIS A 99 1.12 -2.52 -1.98
C HIS A 99 1.20 -4.01 -1.63
N GLN A 100 2.25 -4.40 -0.90
CA GLN A 100 2.43 -5.77 -0.42
C GLN A 100 1.34 -6.18 0.58
N LEU A 101 0.87 -5.24 1.41
CA LEU A 101 -0.23 -5.49 2.34
C LEU A 101 -1.55 -5.75 1.62
N ILE A 102 -1.87 -4.99 0.57
CA ILE A 102 -3.04 -5.29 -0.27
C ILE A 102 -2.91 -6.68 -0.89
N ALA A 103 -1.76 -7.00 -1.45
CA ALA A 103 -1.52 -8.29 -2.08
C ALA A 103 -1.78 -9.45 -1.11
N ASP A 104 -1.12 -9.43 0.06
CA ASP A 104 -1.20 -10.51 1.04
C ASP A 104 -2.57 -10.55 1.77
N ARG A 105 -3.10 -9.40 2.18
CA ARG A 105 -4.24 -9.33 3.10
C ARG A 105 -5.60 -9.19 2.45
N VAL A 106 -5.66 -8.56 1.27
CA VAL A 106 -6.92 -8.32 0.57
C VAL A 106 -7.08 -9.31 -0.58
N ILE A 107 -6.00 -9.55 -1.33
CA ILE A 107 -6.03 -10.41 -2.52
C ILE A 107 -5.58 -11.84 -2.21
N HIS A 108 -4.86 -12.05 -1.09
CA HIS A 108 -4.31 -13.33 -0.66
C HIS A 108 -3.34 -13.95 -1.67
N LYS A 109 -2.47 -13.10 -2.24
CA LYS A 109 -1.43 -13.45 -3.20
C LYS A 109 -0.15 -12.70 -2.90
N THR A 110 0.97 -13.22 -3.40
CA THR A 110 2.20 -12.45 -3.50
C THR A 110 2.07 -11.40 -4.60
N GLU A 111 2.89 -10.34 -4.54
CA GLU A 111 2.94 -9.35 -5.63
C GLU A 111 3.33 -10.00 -6.96
N ILE A 112 4.18 -11.03 -6.93
CA ILE A 112 4.63 -11.77 -8.12
C ILE A 112 3.45 -12.48 -8.77
N GLU A 113 2.67 -13.25 -8.01
CA GLU A 113 1.49 -13.95 -8.52
C GLU A 113 0.45 -12.96 -9.09
N MET A 114 0.27 -11.81 -8.44
CA MET A 114 -0.59 -10.75 -8.97
C MET A 114 -0.08 -10.18 -10.31
N GLU A 115 1.21 -9.86 -10.40
CA GLU A 115 1.83 -9.33 -11.61
C GLU A 115 1.78 -10.33 -12.79
N GLU A 116 1.96 -11.64 -12.50
CA GLU A 116 1.81 -12.73 -13.48
C GLU A 116 0.38 -12.86 -13.99
N GLU A 117 -0.61 -12.53 -13.16
CA GLU A 117 -2.03 -12.49 -13.55
C GLU A 117 -2.45 -11.17 -14.23
N GLY A 118 -1.51 -10.25 -14.45
CA GLY A 118 -1.77 -8.99 -15.14
C GLY A 118 -2.22 -7.85 -14.23
N TRP A 119 -2.15 -8.00 -12.91
CA TRP A 119 -2.34 -6.87 -12.00
C TRP A 119 -1.20 -5.86 -12.15
N VAL A 120 -1.51 -4.57 -12.04
CA VAL A 120 -0.55 -3.49 -12.30
C VAL A 120 -0.44 -2.54 -11.11
N LYS A 121 0.78 -2.26 -10.60
CA LYS A 121 0.97 -1.19 -9.60
C LYS A 121 1.00 0.15 -10.30
N MET A 122 0.09 1.03 -9.89
CA MET A 122 -0.12 2.35 -10.45
C MET A 122 0.32 3.40 -9.45
N TYR A 123 1.12 4.37 -9.89
CA TYR A 123 1.56 5.52 -9.12
C TYR A 123 1.25 6.78 -9.91
N LYS A 124 0.15 7.47 -9.61
CA LYS A 124 -0.18 8.73 -10.28
C LYS A 124 0.77 9.82 -9.80
N SER A 125 1.52 10.43 -10.73
CA SER A 125 2.53 11.46 -10.44
C SER A 125 1.98 12.57 -9.52
N GLN A 126 2.78 12.95 -8.51
CA GLN A 126 2.66 14.23 -7.80
C GLN A 126 3.81 15.20 -8.12
N LEU A 127 4.85 14.73 -8.83
CA LEU A 127 6.15 15.43 -8.84
C LEU A 127 6.17 16.65 -9.78
N PHE A 128 5.25 16.74 -10.73
CA PHE A 128 5.21 17.86 -11.66
C PHE A 128 3.77 18.37 -11.84
N PRO A 129 3.45 19.59 -11.37
CA PRO A 129 2.14 20.22 -11.63
C PRO A 129 1.91 20.55 -13.12
N PHE A 130 2.87 20.21 -13.99
CA PHE A 130 2.84 20.45 -15.43
C PHE A 130 2.91 19.16 -16.27
N ASP A 131 3.11 17.99 -15.64
CA ASP A 131 2.95 16.74 -16.38
C ASP A 131 1.45 16.46 -16.56
N PRO A 132 1.05 15.83 -17.68
CA PRO A 132 -0.29 15.26 -17.81
C PRO A 132 -0.57 14.32 -16.60
N PRO A 133 -1.81 13.84 -16.40
CA PRO A 133 -2.10 12.83 -15.39
C PRO A 133 -1.44 11.49 -15.77
N GLU A 134 -0.11 11.45 -15.74
CA GLU A 134 0.71 10.32 -16.08
C GLU A 134 0.82 9.44 -14.84
N TYR A 135 0.41 8.19 -15.03
CA TYR A 135 0.69 7.14 -14.08
C TYR A 135 2.11 6.65 -14.37
N TYR A 136 2.91 6.52 -13.32
CA TYR A 136 4.07 5.66 -13.32
C TYR A 136 3.61 4.26 -12.99
N ILE A 137 4.18 3.30 -13.70
CA ILE A 137 3.89 1.89 -13.50
C ILE A 137 5.16 1.28 -12.91
N CYS A 138 5.04 0.62 -11.77
CA CYS A 138 6.18 -0.04 -11.14
C CYS A 138 5.89 -1.53 -10.95
N ARG A 139 6.95 -2.32 -10.84
CA ARG A 139 6.90 -3.72 -10.43
C ARG A 139 7.64 -3.93 -9.12
N ASN A 140 7.54 -5.14 -8.57
CA ASN A 140 8.39 -5.54 -7.46
C ASN A 140 9.87 -5.40 -7.87
N SER A 141 10.63 -4.67 -7.03
CA SER A 141 12.06 -4.38 -7.22
C SER A 141 12.95 -5.61 -7.30
N GLU A 142 12.45 -6.78 -6.88
CA GLU A 142 13.27 -7.98 -6.76
C GLU A 142 13.40 -8.79 -8.05
N HIS A 143 12.56 -8.58 -9.07
CA HIS A 143 12.56 -9.49 -10.22
C HIS A 143 12.65 -8.87 -11.61
N ILE A 144 11.97 -7.76 -11.93
CA ILE A 144 11.91 -7.30 -13.32
C ILE A 144 11.57 -5.80 -13.38
N ASN A 145 12.39 -4.99 -14.06
CA ASN A 145 12.15 -3.55 -14.30
C ASN A 145 11.17 -3.24 -15.48
N TYR A 146 10.49 -4.25 -16.04
CA TYR A 146 9.60 -4.13 -17.21
C TYR A 146 8.26 -4.90 -17.06
N LEU A 147 7.20 -4.45 -17.72
CA LEU A 147 5.88 -5.08 -17.68
C LEU A 147 5.85 -6.49 -18.32
N THR A 148 5.02 -7.39 -17.81
CA THR A 148 4.70 -8.66 -18.50
C THR A 148 3.70 -8.40 -19.61
N ASP A 149 3.66 -9.31 -20.58
CA ASP A 149 2.65 -9.34 -21.64
C ASP A 149 1.22 -9.24 -21.08
N GLU A 150 0.89 -9.91 -19.97
CA GLU A 150 -0.43 -9.82 -19.35
C GLU A 150 -0.74 -8.42 -18.80
N GLN A 151 0.24 -7.73 -18.19
CA GLN A 151 0.04 -6.35 -17.74
C GLN A 151 -0.12 -5.39 -18.92
N VAL A 152 0.66 -5.56 -19.99
CA VAL A 152 0.53 -4.76 -21.22
C VAL A 152 -0.85 -4.92 -21.81
N LYS A 153 -1.35 -6.15 -21.86
CA LYS A 153 -2.68 -6.45 -22.34
C LYS A 153 -3.74 -5.75 -21.48
N VAL A 154 -3.68 -5.88 -20.15
CA VAL A 154 -4.60 -5.20 -19.23
C VAL A 154 -4.56 -3.69 -19.44
N LEU A 155 -3.38 -3.08 -19.48
CA LEU A 155 -3.23 -1.64 -19.68
C LEU A 155 -3.83 -1.19 -21.03
N SER A 156 -3.50 -1.90 -22.11
CA SER A 156 -3.98 -1.59 -23.46
C SER A 156 -5.51 -1.73 -23.57
N GLU A 157 -6.08 -2.80 -23.01
CA GLU A 157 -7.53 -3.04 -22.99
C GLU A 157 -8.30 -1.98 -22.20
N LYS A 158 -7.67 -1.42 -21.14
CA LYS A 158 -8.26 -0.33 -20.34
C LYS A 158 -7.93 1.06 -20.88
N GLY A 159 -7.22 1.16 -22.00
CA GLY A 159 -6.90 2.43 -22.67
C GLY A 159 -5.78 3.23 -22.03
N TYR A 160 -4.92 2.59 -21.24
CA TYR A 160 -3.68 3.20 -20.75
C TYR A 160 -2.60 3.13 -21.83
N GLU A 161 -1.80 4.19 -21.92
CA GLU A 161 -0.62 4.20 -22.75
C GLU A 161 0.47 3.33 -22.11
N VAL A 162 0.99 2.37 -22.86
CA VAL A 162 2.17 1.58 -22.49
C VAL A 162 3.35 2.13 -23.26
N ARG A 163 4.33 2.69 -22.54
CA ARG A 163 5.45 3.40 -23.16
C ARG A 163 6.58 2.40 -23.42
N PRO A 164 7.43 2.62 -24.44
CA PRO A 164 8.49 1.68 -24.76
C PRO A 164 9.40 1.35 -23.57
N TRP A 165 9.72 2.33 -22.73
CA TRP A 165 10.56 2.12 -21.54
C TRP A 165 9.86 1.38 -20.40
N ASP A 166 8.53 1.27 -20.39
CA ASP A 166 7.82 0.40 -19.45
C ASP A 166 8.03 -1.09 -19.83
N MET A 167 8.51 -1.36 -21.05
CA MET A 167 8.76 -2.70 -21.61
C MET A 167 10.24 -3.09 -21.67
N GLU A 168 11.13 -2.14 -21.46
CA GLU A 168 12.57 -2.35 -21.63
C GLU A 168 13.24 -2.74 -20.31
N LYS A 169 14.20 -3.66 -20.36
CA LYS A 169 15.05 -4.05 -19.21
C LYS A 169 16.09 -2.98 -18.83
N ASN A 170 15.77 -1.70 -19.02
CA ASN A 170 16.73 -0.61 -19.03
C ASN A 170 16.59 0.28 -17.79
N TRP A 171 16.92 -0.28 -16.62
CA TRP A 171 17.32 0.55 -15.49
C TRP A 171 18.58 -0.05 -14.88
N ASN A 172 19.73 0.56 -15.23
CA ASN A 172 21.10 0.28 -14.81
C ASN A 172 21.27 -0.71 -13.63
N ASP A 173 21.62 -1.95 -13.94
CA ASP A 173 22.27 -2.90 -13.02
C ASP A 173 23.78 -2.55 -12.80
N ASP A 174 24.21 -1.34 -13.17
CA ASP A 174 25.62 -0.88 -13.16
C ASP A 174 25.95 0.13 -12.04
N TYR A 175 25.18 0.18 -10.94
CA TYR A 175 25.51 0.99 -9.76
C TYR A 175 25.67 0.17 -8.47
#